data_AF-A0A444R1A4-F1
#
_entry.id   AF-A0A444R1A4-F1
#
_cell.length_a   1.000
_cell.length_b   1.000
_cell.length_c   1.000
_cell.angle_alpha   90.00
_cell.angle_beta   90.00
_cell.angle_gamma   90.00
#
_symmetry.space_group_name_H-M   'P 1'
#
loop_
_entity.id
_entity.type
_entity.pdbx_description
1 polymer ?
#
loop_
_entity_poly.entity_id
_entity_poly.type
_entity_poly.pdbx_seq_one_letter_code
_entity_poly.pdbx_strand_id
1 'polypeptide(L)'
;LFASDYFTGDGINDAVLYTLTNSLTGAGVSKYILPGIGIVLGLTAVFGALGWILRRRRHHPHHFGYSLLALLLALGSVDASPAFRQITELVKSQSRDGDPDFAAYYKEPSKTIPDPKLNLVYIYGESLERTYFDNEAFPDLTPELGALKNEGLDFSHTQQLPGTDYTIAGMVASQCGIPLFAPFEGNASASVSSFFPQNICLGDILKNSGYQNYFVQGANLRFAGKDVFLKSHGFDHLYGSEEL
;
A
#
# COMPACT_ATOMS: atom_id res chain seq x y z
N LEU A 1 -13.30 4.92 -2.94
CA LEU A 1 -13.91 3.60 -3.20
C LEU A 1 -13.61 3.15 -4.62
N PHE A 2 -14.30 3.58 -5.69
CA PHE A 2 -14.05 3.02 -7.03
C PHE A 2 -12.57 3.09 -7.52
N ALA A 3 -11.91 4.24 -7.38
CA ALA A 3 -10.50 4.36 -7.76
C ALA A 3 -9.57 3.60 -6.80
N SER A 4 -9.83 3.67 -5.50
CA SER A 4 -9.01 3.08 -4.44
C SER A 4 -9.08 1.54 -4.43
N ASP A 5 -10.27 0.99 -4.71
CA ASP A 5 -10.56 -0.43 -4.85
C ASP A 5 -9.92 -1.03 -6.12
N TYR A 6 -9.83 -0.26 -7.21
CA TYR A 6 -9.10 -0.71 -8.40
C TYR A 6 -7.59 -0.84 -8.13
N PHE A 7 -7.02 -0.02 -7.25
CA PHE A 7 -5.59 -0.07 -6.90
C PHE A 7 -5.23 -1.15 -5.88
N THR A 8 -6.17 -1.51 -4.98
CA THR A 8 -5.85 -2.32 -3.79
C THR A 8 -6.78 -3.50 -3.56
N GLY A 9 -7.92 -3.56 -4.24
CA GLY A 9 -8.96 -4.57 -4.00
C GLY A 9 -9.69 -4.44 -2.66
N ASP A 10 -9.36 -3.42 -1.84
CA ASP A 10 -9.83 -3.30 -0.46
C ASP A 10 -10.19 -1.84 -0.06
N GLY A 11 -10.59 -1.02 -1.03
CA GLY A 11 -11.00 0.37 -0.78
C GLY A 11 -9.84 1.32 -0.44
N ILE A 12 -9.98 2.18 0.60
CA ILE A 12 -8.98 3.19 1.01
C ILE A 12 -8.19 2.63 2.20
N ASN A 13 -6.92 2.30 1.98
CA ASN A 13 -6.00 1.77 2.99
C ASN A 13 -4.63 2.47 2.93
N ASP A 14 -3.66 2.02 3.74
CA ASP A 14 -2.30 2.56 3.76
C ASP A 14 -1.64 2.54 2.37
N ALA A 15 -1.88 1.50 1.57
CA ALA A 15 -1.33 1.38 0.22
C ALA A 15 -1.82 2.49 -0.73
N VAL A 16 -3.11 2.86 -0.64
CA VAL A 16 -3.68 3.97 -1.43
C VAL A 16 -3.06 5.30 -1.03
N LEU A 17 -2.97 5.57 0.27
CA LEU A 17 -2.38 6.82 0.76
C LEU A 17 -0.89 6.90 0.43
N TYR A 18 -0.17 5.82 0.63
CA TYR A 18 1.25 5.72 0.31
C TYR A 18 1.49 5.99 -1.18
N THR A 19 0.70 5.37 -2.06
CA THR A 19 0.84 5.54 -3.51
C THR A 19 0.48 6.96 -3.96
N LEU A 20 -0.57 7.56 -3.37
CA LEU A 20 -0.99 8.94 -3.67
C LEU A 20 0.04 9.98 -3.20
N THR A 21 0.72 9.73 -2.08
CA THR A 21 1.67 10.67 -1.48
C THR A 21 3.08 10.55 -2.06
N ASN A 22 3.50 9.37 -2.52
CA ASN A 22 4.87 9.13 -2.99
C ASN A 22 5.02 9.26 -4.51
N SER A 23 4.41 8.36 -5.30
CA SER A 23 4.50 8.42 -6.77
C SER A 23 3.40 7.59 -7.43
N LEU A 24 2.64 8.27 -8.29
CA LEU A 24 1.65 7.65 -9.18
C LEU A 24 2.23 7.28 -10.55
N THR A 25 3.54 7.47 -10.76
CA THR A 25 4.20 7.16 -12.03
C THR A 25 4.12 5.65 -12.29
N GLY A 26 3.60 5.23 -13.43
CA GLY A 26 3.38 3.81 -13.76
C GLY A 26 2.06 3.21 -13.23
N ALA A 27 1.29 3.95 -12.41
CA ALA A 27 0.02 3.49 -11.86
C ALA A 27 -1.15 3.41 -12.87
N GLY A 28 -0.91 3.76 -14.14
CA GLY A 28 -1.94 3.79 -15.18
C GLY A 28 -3.01 4.87 -14.97
N VAL A 29 -2.65 6.02 -14.36
CA VAL A 29 -3.57 7.11 -13.97
C VAL A 29 -4.43 7.63 -15.14
N SER A 30 -3.94 7.52 -16.37
CA SER A 30 -4.66 7.92 -17.58
C SER A 30 -6.02 7.23 -17.75
N LYS A 31 -6.17 6.01 -17.23
CA LYS A 31 -7.42 5.23 -17.28
C LYS A 31 -8.54 5.85 -16.42
N TYR A 32 -8.21 6.73 -15.47
CA TYR A 32 -9.17 7.31 -14.52
C TYR A 32 -9.63 8.71 -14.88
N ILE A 33 -9.00 9.35 -15.87
CA ILE A 33 -9.36 10.71 -16.30
C ILE A 33 -10.80 10.74 -16.80
N LEU A 34 -11.19 9.79 -17.64
CA LEU A 34 -12.52 9.75 -18.24
C LEU A 34 -13.64 9.43 -17.22
N PRO A 35 -13.52 8.39 -16.35
CA PRO A 35 -14.44 8.19 -15.24
C PRO A 35 -14.48 9.39 -14.28
N GLY A 36 -13.33 10.01 -13.99
CA GLY A 36 -13.24 11.18 -13.11
C GLY A 36 -14.01 12.39 -13.66
N ILE A 37 -13.86 12.69 -14.95
CA ILE A 37 -14.66 13.71 -15.64
C ILE A 37 -16.15 13.36 -15.58
N GLY A 38 -16.51 12.09 -15.80
CA GLY A 38 -17.89 11.62 -15.71
C GLY A 38 -18.53 11.87 -14.34
N ILE A 39 -17.79 11.59 -13.25
CA ILE A 39 -18.26 11.86 -11.88
C ILE A 39 -18.43 13.36 -11.63
N VAL A 40 -17.46 14.19 -12.05
CA VAL A 40 -17.55 15.65 -11.89
C VAL A 40 -18.75 16.21 -12.66
N LEU A 41 -18.97 15.76 -13.89
CA LEU A 41 -20.14 16.14 -14.70
C LEU A 41 -21.45 15.66 -14.08
N GLY A 42 -21.49 14.43 -13.55
CA GLY A 42 -22.65 13.91 -12.84
C GLY A 42 -22.98 14.73 -11.59
N LEU A 43 -21.99 15.02 -10.76
CA LEU A 43 -22.16 15.82 -9.55
C LEU A 43 -22.61 17.25 -9.88
N THR A 44 -21.97 17.90 -10.84
CA THR A 44 -22.37 19.26 -11.28
C THR A 44 -23.78 19.27 -11.86
N ALA A 45 -24.19 18.25 -12.60
CA ALA A 45 -25.57 18.12 -13.09
C ALA A 45 -26.57 17.92 -11.94
N VAL A 46 -26.25 17.09 -10.95
CA VAL A 46 -27.10 16.85 -9.77
C VAL A 46 -27.22 18.13 -8.93
N PHE A 47 -26.11 18.79 -8.59
CA PHE A 47 -26.13 20.05 -7.84
C PHE A 47 -26.81 21.18 -8.63
N GLY A 48 -26.61 21.22 -9.95
CA GLY A 48 -27.29 22.15 -10.85
C GLY A 48 -28.80 21.93 -10.89
N ALA A 49 -29.25 20.68 -11.01
CA ALA A 49 -30.66 20.31 -11.00
C ALA A 49 -31.31 20.58 -9.65
N LEU A 50 -30.64 20.25 -8.54
CA LEU A 50 -31.09 20.57 -7.18
C LEU A 50 -31.20 22.09 -6.99
N GLY A 51 -30.18 22.85 -7.40
CA GLY A 51 -30.19 24.32 -7.36
C GLY A 51 -31.30 24.93 -8.21
N TRP A 52 -31.59 24.36 -9.39
CA TRP A 52 -32.68 24.78 -10.25
C TRP A 52 -34.06 24.46 -9.65
N ILE A 53 -34.26 23.26 -9.10
CA ILE A 53 -35.50 22.86 -8.40
C ILE A 53 -35.75 23.76 -7.19
N LEU A 54 -34.71 24.03 -6.38
CA LEU A 54 -34.78 24.92 -5.22
C LEU A 54 -35.13 26.36 -5.63
N ARG A 55 -34.52 26.87 -6.72
CA ARG A 55 -34.87 28.19 -7.28
C ARG A 55 -36.31 28.24 -7.80
N ARG A 56 -36.83 27.16 -8.38
CA ARG A 56 -38.20 27.11 -8.93
C ARG A 56 -39.28 26.95 -7.85
N ARG A 57 -38.93 26.36 -6.70
CA ARG A 57 -39.83 26.18 -5.53
C ARG A 57 -39.77 27.33 -4.51
N ARG A 58 -39.15 28.47 -4.86
CA ARG A 58 -38.93 29.65 -3.98
C ARG A 58 -40.20 30.25 -3.37
N HIS A 59 -41.39 29.93 -3.89
CA HIS A 59 -42.68 30.45 -3.43
C HIS A 59 -43.52 29.43 -2.63
N HIS A 60 -43.01 28.23 -2.36
CA HIS A 60 -43.68 27.28 -1.47
C HIS A 60 -43.17 27.41 -0.02
N PRO A 61 -44.04 27.30 1.00
CA PRO A 61 -43.61 27.39 2.39
C PRO A 61 -42.63 26.25 2.71
N HIS A 62 -41.46 26.61 3.23
CA HIS A 62 -40.46 25.64 3.68
C HIS A 62 -40.95 24.94 4.95
N HIS A 63 -41.06 23.61 4.92
CA HIS A 63 -41.35 22.82 6.11
C HIS A 63 -40.05 22.44 6.82
N PHE A 64 -39.80 23.07 7.96
CA PHE A 64 -38.61 22.88 8.80
C PHE A 64 -38.30 21.40 9.11
N GLY A 65 -39.34 20.58 9.33
CA GLY A 65 -39.18 19.14 9.61
C GLY A 65 -38.55 18.35 8.46
N TYR A 66 -38.91 18.63 7.21
CA TYR A 66 -38.30 17.96 6.05
C TYR A 66 -36.86 18.41 5.80
N SER A 67 -36.54 19.68 6.09
CA SER A 67 -35.16 20.19 6.01
C SER A 67 -34.26 19.57 7.09
N LEU A 68 -34.78 19.42 8.31
CA LEU A 68 -34.06 18.73 9.40
C LEU A 68 -33.85 17.25 9.08
N LEU A 69 -34.89 16.56 8.56
CA LEU A 69 -34.77 15.17 8.14
C LEU A 69 -33.75 14.99 7.01
N ALA A 70 -33.74 15.88 6.01
CA ALA A 70 -32.77 15.85 4.92
C ALA A 70 -31.33 16.05 5.42
N LEU A 71 -31.12 16.96 6.39
CA LEU A 71 -29.82 17.17 7.02
C LEU A 71 -29.37 15.93 7.81
N LEU A 72 -30.27 15.32 8.58
CA LEU A 72 -29.99 14.10 9.33
C LEU A 72 -29.68 12.91 8.41
N LEU A 73 -30.39 12.77 7.29
CA LEU A 73 -30.10 11.75 6.28
C LEU A 73 -28.77 12.01 5.57
N ALA A 74 -28.43 13.28 5.28
CA ALA A 74 -27.14 13.64 4.69
C ALA A 74 -25.99 13.34 5.65
N LEU A 75 -26.10 13.74 6.91
CA LEU A 75 -25.10 13.43 7.95
C LEU A 75 -25.00 11.92 8.21
N GLY A 76 -26.14 11.22 8.27
CA GLY A 76 -26.18 9.77 8.39
C GLY A 76 -25.57 9.04 7.19
N SER A 77 -25.69 9.60 5.98
CA SER A 77 -25.06 9.03 4.78
C SER A 77 -23.53 9.13 4.80
N VAL A 78 -22.97 10.15 5.46
CA VAL A 78 -21.52 10.30 5.64
C VAL A 78 -21.00 9.22 6.60
N ASP A 79 -21.66 9.02 7.74
CA ASP A 79 -21.29 8.00 8.74
C ASP A 79 -21.53 6.56 8.24
N ALA A 80 -22.57 6.34 7.44
CA ALA A 80 -22.85 5.06 6.80
C ALA A 80 -21.90 4.76 5.62
N SER A 81 -21.07 5.71 5.19
CA SER A 81 -20.18 5.49 4.05
C SER A 81 -18.99 4.60 4.45
N PRO A 82 -18.67 3.55 3.67
CA PRO A 82 -17.50 2.72 3.91
C PRO A 82 -16.19 3.53 3.91
N ALA A 83 -16.13 4.61 3.13
CA ALA A 83 -14.97 5.51 3.08
C ALA A 83 -14.71 6.23 4.40
N PHE A 84 -15.75 6.72 5.08
CA PHE A 84 -15.58 7.39 6.38
C PHE A 84 -15.10 6.40 7.44
N ARG A 85 -15.64 5.17 7.45
CA ARG A 85 -15.19 4.11 8.35
C ARG A 85 -13.73 3.73 8.12
N GLN A 86 -13.33 3.51 6.87
CA GLN A 86 -11.95 3.18 6.49
C GLN A 86 -10.97 4.28 6.90
N ILE A 87 -11.29 5.55 6.62
CA ILE A 87 -10.45 6.69 7.06
C ILE A 87 -10.39 6.78 8.59
N THR A 88 -11.51 6.55 9.28
CA THR A 88 -11.55 6.63 10.75
C THR A 88 -10.76 5.50 11.40
N GLU A 89 -10.82 4.28 10.88
CA GLU A 89 -10.01 3.16 11.35
C GLU A 89 -8.53 3.38 11.13
N LEU A 90 -8.16 3.94 9.98
CA LEU A 90 -6.79 4.29 9.64
C LEU A 90 -6.21 5.40 10.54
N VAL A 91 -6.99 6.43 10.82
CA VAL A 91 -6.59 7.49 11.77
C VAL A 91 -6.49 6.91 13.19
N LYS A 92 -7.41 6.03 13.60
CA LYS A 92 -7.38 5.38 14.92
C LYS A 92 -6.20 4.41 15.09
N SER A 93 -5.80 3.68 14.05
CA SER A 93 -4.67 2.75 14.11
C SER A 93 -3.36 3.50 14.30
N GLN A 94 -3.21 4.66 13.65
CA GLN A 94 -2.02 5.51 13.78
C GLN A 94 -1.99 6.39 15.03
N SER A 95 -3.16 6.75 15.60
CA SER A 95 -3.27 7.62 16.79
C SER A 95 -3.25 6.86 18.13
N ARG A 96 -3.16 5.53 18.10
CA ARG A 96 -3.00 4.74 19.32
C ARG A 96 -1.60 4.96 19.86
N ASP A 97 -1.49 5.46 21.10
CA ASP A 97 -0.25 5.41 21.86
C ASP A 97 0.21 3.95 21.92
N GLY A 98 1.28 3.63 21.18
CA GLY A 98 1.85 2.30 21.14
C GLY A 98 2.50 1.93 22.48
N ASP A 99 2.35 0.68 22.88
CA ASP A 99 3.19 0.08 23.92
C ASP A 99 4.66 0.16 23.44
N PRO A 100 5.63 0.64 24.23
CA PRO A 100 7.04 0.81 23.79
C PRO A 100 7.80 -0.51 23.61
N ASP A 101 7.13 -1.59 23.19
CA ASP A 101 7.70 -2.92 23.01
C ASP A 101 8.58 -3.03 21.76
N PHE A 102 8.51 -2.07 20.83
CA PHE A 102 9.36 -2.02 19.64
C PHE A 102 10.84 -2.14 20.00
N ALA A 103 11.31 -1.42 21.04
CA ALA A 103 12.70 -1.49 21.49
C ALA A 103 13.06 -2.85 22.14
N ALA A 104 12.08 -3.58 22.64
CA ALA A 104 12.30 -4.91 23.22
C ALA A 104 12.50 -5.97 22.11
N TYR A 105 11.73 -5.88 21.03
CA TYR A 105 11.72 -6.86 19.95
C TYR A 105 12.67 -6.52 18.80
N TYR A 106 12.89 -5.24 18.50
CA TYR A 106 13.84 -4.84 17.47
C TYR A 106 15.27 -5.21 17.88
N LYS A 107 15.98 -5.86 16.96
CA LYS A 107 17.40 -6.20 17.09
C LYS A 107 18.15 -5.58 15.93
N GLU A 108 19.10 -4.71 16.25
CA GLU A 108 19.97 -4.13 15.23
C GLU A 108 20.81 -5.27 14.59
N PRO A 109 20.77 -5.42 13.26
CA PRO A 109 21.48 -6.50 12.59
C PRO A 109 23.00 -6.22 12.54
N SER A 110 23.78 -7.27 12.32
CA SER A 110 25.19 -7.12 11.93
C SER A 110 25.29 -6.35 10.61
N LYS A 111 26.32 -5.51 10.47
CA LYS A 111 26.57 -4.72 9.25
C LYS A 111 27.19 -5.54 8.12
N THR A 112 27.72 -6.71 8.41
CA THR A 112 28.39 -7.59 7.45
C THR A 112 28.13 -9.07 7.76
N ILE A 113 28.28 -9.90 6.73
CA ILE A 113 28.27 -11.36 6.80
C ILE A 113 29.73 -11.82 6.91
N PRO A 114 30.10 -12.56 7.97
CA PRO A 114 31.43 -13.14 8.06
C PRO A 114 31.65 -14.22 6.98
N ASP A 115 32.71 -14.08 6.20
CA ASP A 115 33.14 -15.04 5.17
C ASP A 115 32.02 -15.52 4.22
N PRO A 116 31.43 -14.61 3.41
CA PRO A 116 30.30 -14.95 2.54
C PRO A 116 30.70 -15.97 1.46
N LYS A 117 29.94 -17.07 1.35
CA LYS A 117 30.23 -18.18 0.41
C LYS A 117 29.18 -18.40 -0.68
N LEU A 118 27.93 -17.98 -0.44
CA LEU A 118 26.79 -18.32 -1.29
C LEU A 118 26.20 -17.08 -1.93
N ASN A 119 25.66 -17.23 -3.14
CA ASN A 119 24.79 -16.22 -3.74
C ASN A 119 23.40 -16.27 -3.10
N LEU A 120 22.73 -15.11 -3.02
CA LEU A 120 21.34 -15.02 -2.58
C LEU A 120 20.46 -14.66 -3.78
N VAL A 121 19.42 -15.46 -4.02
CA VAL A 121 18.35 -15.15 -4.98
C VAL A 121 17.07 -14.98 -4.18
N TYR A 122 16.51 -13.78 -4.18
CA TYR A 122 15.27 -13.45 -3.49
C TYR A 122 14.14 -13.25 -4.51
N ILE A 123 13.10 -14.07 -4.44
CA ILE A 123 11.93 -13.99 -5.32
C ILE A 123 10.73 -13.46 -4.53
N TYR A 124 10.16 -12.36 -5.01
CA TYR A 124 8.92 -11.81 -4.45
C TYR A 124 7.71 -12.41 -5.18
N GLY A 125 6.90 -13.18 -4.45
CA GLY A 125 5.60 -13.64 -4.92
C GLY A 125 4.53 -12.58 -4.70
N GLU A 126 4.21 -11.80 -5.74
CA GLU A 126 3.21 -10.74 -5.66
C GLU A 126 1.81 -11.32 -5.39
N SER A 127 1.16 -10.86 -4.32
CA SER A 127 -0.16 -11.35 -3.88
C SER A 127 -0.27 -12.88 -3.73
N LEU A 128 0.85 -13.55 -3.46
CA LEU A 128 0.91 -14.99 -3.24
C LEU A 128 0.55 -15.33 -1.80
N GLU A 129 -0.46 -16.16 -1.61
CA GLU A 129 -0.86 -16.67 -0.30
C GLU A 129 -0.75 -18.20 -0.20
N ARG A 130 -0.66 -18.71 1.03
CA ARG A 130 -0.45 -20.14 1.29
C ARG A 130 -1.62 -21.01 0.86
N THR A 131 -2.84 -20.47 0.86
CA THR A 131 -4.06 -21.17 0.44
C THR A 131 -3.96 -21.67 -1.00
N TYR A 132 -3.18 -21.01 -1.87
CA TYR A 132 -2.99 -21.43 -3.27
C TYR A 132 -2.27 -22.77 -3.41
N PHE A 133 -1.62 -23.26 -2.35
CA PHE A 133 -1.00 -24.58 -2.31
C PHE A 133 -1.95 -25.69 -1.82
N ASP A 134 -3.18 -25.35 -1.42
CA ASP A 134 -4.20 -26.30 -1.01
C ASP A 134 -4.87 -26.92 -2.24
N ASN A 135 -4.54 -28.17 -2.54
CA ASN A 135 -5.12 -28.91 -3.67
C ASN A 135 -6.58 -29.33 -3.45
N GLU A 136 -7.09 -29.32 -2.22
CA GLU A 136 -8.51 -29.56 -1.98
C GLU A 136 -9.34 -28.33 -2.38
N ALA A 137 -8.83 -27.13 -2.09
CA ALA A 137 -9.47 -25.87 -2.45
C ALA A 137 -9.18 -25.43 -3.90
N PHE A 138 -7.93 -25.56 -4.35
CA PHE A 138 -7.42 -25.11 -5.66
C PHE A 138 -6.61 -26.23 -6.34
N PRO A 139 -7.27 -27.23 -6.96
CA PRO A 139 -6.59 -28.35 -7.58
C PRO A 139 -5.57 -27.91 -8.65
N ASP A 140 -4.32 -28.36 -8.49
CA ASP A 140 -3.20 -28.15 -9.43
C ASP A 140 -2.96 -26.68 -9.81
N LEU A 141 -3.22 -25.74 -8.89
CA LEU A 141 -2.99 -24.31 -9.13
C LEU A 141 -1.49 -23.96 -9.17
N THR A 142 -0.70 -24.55 -8.28
CA THR A 142 0.75 -24.27 -8.16
C THR A 142 1.58 -25.56 -8.19
N PRO A 143 1.53 -26.37 -9.26
CA PRO A 143 2.15 -27.70 -9.26
C PRO A 143 3.67 -27.65 -9.09
N GLU A 144 4.35 -26.76 -9.82
CA GLU A 144 5.81 -26.62 -9.76
C GLU A 144 6.28 -25.97 -8.45
N LEU A 145 5.64 -24.88 -8.04
CA LEU A 145 5.99 -24.21 -6.78
C LEU A 145 5.67 -25.08 -5.56
N GLY A 146 4.60 -25.89 -5.65
CA GLY A 146 4.24 -26.88 -4.63
C GLY A 146 5.26 -27.99 -4.50
N ALA A 147 5.80 -28.49 -5.63
CA ALA A 147 6.91 -29.44 -5.62
C ALA A 147 8.16 -28.84 -4.94
N LEU A 148 8.57 -27.63 -5.33
CA LEU A 148 9.71 -26.92 -4.74
C LEU A 148 9.52 -26.69 -3.23
N LYS A 149 8.31 -26.33 -2.79
CA LYS A 149 7.97 -26.16 -1.38
C LYS A 149 8.21 -27.44 -0.57
N ASN A 150 7.97 -28.62 -1.15
CA ASN A 150 8.15 -29.91 -0.48
C ASN A 150 9.62 -30.37 -0.43
N GLU A 151 10.48 -29.82 -1.28
CA GLU A 151 11.93 -30.10 -1.32
C GLU A 151 12.74 -29.13 -0.44
N GLY A 152 12.15 -28.01 -0.03
CA GLY A 152 12.80 -26.93 0.69
C GLY A 152 12.40 -26.79 2.17
N LEU A 153 12.89 -25.72 2.79
CA LEU A 153 12.42 -25.28 4.11
C LEU A 153 11.14 -24.45 3.92
N ASP A 154 10.05 -24.93 4.52
CA ASP A 154 8.73 -24.29 4.49
C ASP A 154 8.40 -23.66 5.85
N PHE A 155 8.06 -22.37 5.85
CA PHE A 155 7.57 -21.67 7.02
C PHE A 155 6.04 -21.56 6.94
N SER A 156 5.34 -22.46 7.64
CA SER A 156 3.89 -22.62 7.54
C SER A 156 3.06 -21.72 8.47
N HIS A 157 3.69 -21.13 9.48
CA HIS A 157 3.04 -20.30 10.50
C HIS A 157 3.47 -18.83 10.38
N THR A 158 3.51 -18.34 9.14
CA THR A 158 3.74 -16.93 8.84
C THR A 158 2.41 -16.19 8.74
N GLN A 159 2.42 -14.91 9.10
CA GLN A 159 1.25 -14.04 9.01
C GLN A 159 1.68 -12.68 8.47
N GLN A 160 0.81 -12.07 7.67
CA GLN A 160 0.94 -10.68 7.26
C GLN A 160 0.56 -9.76 8.43
N LEU A 161 1.46 -8.85 8.79
CA LEU A 161 1.24 -7.87 9.86
C LEU A 161 0.79 -6.52 9.29
N PRO A 162 0.11 -5.67 10.08
CA PRO A 162 -0.20 -4.30 9.66
C PRO A 162 1.05 -3.55 9.19
N GLY A 163 0.96 -2.82 8.07
CA GLY A 163 2.12 -2.11 7.51
C GLY A 163 3.12 -3.03 6.81
N THR A 164 2.68 -4.23 6.40
CA THR A 164 3.45 -5.17 5.56
C THR A 164 2.64 -5.65 4.36
N ASP A 165 1.46 -5.05 4.16
CA ASP A 165 0.34 -5.61 3.42
C ASP A 165 0.30 -5.23 1.93
N TYR A 166 1.17 -4.32 1.51
CA TYR A 166 1.29 -3.87 0.13
C TYR A 166 2.73 -4.00 -0.36
N THR A 167 2.92 -4.12 -1.68
CA THR A 167 4.21 -4.55 -2.29
C THR A 167 5.46 -3.91 -1.67
N ILE A 168 5.53 -2.58 -1.60
CA ILE A 168 6.71 -1.90 -1.06
C ILE A 168 6.84 -2.08 0.46
N ALA A 169 5.74 -2.17 1.21
CA ALA A 169 5.78 -2.47 2.62
C ALA A 169 6.26 -3.91 2.89
N GLY A 170 5.82 -4.88 2.09
CA GLY A 170 6.36 -6.24 2.11
C GLY A 170 7.86 -6.28 1.82
N MET A 171 8.33 -5.50 0.85
CA MET A 171 9.76 -5.35 0.53
C MET A 171 10.55 -4.71 1.67
N VAL A 172 10.04 -3.64 2.29
CA VAL A 172 10.69 -3.00 3.45
C VAL A 172 10.74 -3.96 4.63
N ALA A 173 9.64 -4.67 4.92
CA ALA A 173 9.58 -5.65 6.00
C ALA A 173 10.56 -6.81 5.79
N SER A 174 10.65 -7.35 4.57
CA SER A 174 11.54 -8.47 4.27
C SER A 174 13.02 -8.07 4.23
N GLN A 175 13.34 -6.83 3.82
CA GLN A 175 14.71 -6.34 3.71
C GLN A 175 15.21 -5.75 5.03
N CYS A 176 14.38 -4.99 5.74
CA CYS A 176 14.78 -4.19 6.90
C CYS A 176 14.26 -4.75 8.24
N GLY A 177 13.34 -5.72 8.21
CA GLY A 177 12.76 -6.31 9.43
C GLY A 177 11.80 -5.39 10.18
N ILE A 178 11.27 -4.35 9.52
CA ILE A 178 10.36 -3.35 10.12
C ILE A 178 9.16 -3.07 9.21
N PRO A 179 7.96 -2.80 9.77
CA PRO A 179 6.80 -2.42 8.97
C PRO A 179 6.94 -1.01 8.37
N LEU A 180 6.27 -0.78 7.25
CA LEU A 180 6.14 0.51 6.58
C LEU A 180 4.69 0.99 6.71
N PHE A 181 4.48 2.10 7.42
CA PHE A 181 3.19 2.76 7.53
C PHE A 181 3.14 4.01 6.66
N ALA A 182 1.98 4.36 6.10
CA ALA A 182 1.83 5.57 5.31
C ALA A 182 1.99 6.82 6.20
N PRO A 183 2.80 7.81 5.82
CA PRO A 183 3.06 8.98 6.66
C PRO A 183 1.85 9.92 6.65
N PHE A 184 1.29 10.23 7.82
CA PHE A 184 0.28 11.29 7.99
C PHE A 184 0.85 12.61 8.54
N GLU A 185 2.07 12.61 9.06
CA GLU A 185 2.71 13.79 9.62
C GLU A 185 3.87 14.32 8.78
N GLY A 186 4.00 15.65 8.73
CA GLY A 186 4.97 16.38 7.90
C GLY A 186 6.45 16.09 8.19
N ASN A 187 6.78 15.36 9.25
CA ASN A 187 8.13 14.85 9.53
C ASN A 187 8.32 13.38 9.09
N ALA A 188 7.26 12.59 8.99
CA ALA A 188 7.30 11.19 8.52
C ALA A 188 7.55 11.11 7.00
N SER A 189 7.22 12.18 6.27
CA SER A 189 7.55 12.34 4.86
C SER A 189 9.07 12.31 4.59
N ALA A 190 9.92 12.78 5.52
CA ALA A 190 11.37 12.74 5.37
C ALA A 190 11.95 11.30 5.51
N SER A 191 11.36 10.51 6.42
CA SER A 191 11.65 9.09 6.63
C SER A 191 11.24 8.25 5.42
N VAL A 192 10.16 8.64 4.73
CA VAL A 192 9.66 7.96 3.53
C VAL A 192 10.36 8.45 2.26
N SER A 193 10.78 9.72 2.20
CA SER A 193 11.55 10.26 1.05
C SER A 193 12.95 9.66 0.92
N SER A 194 13.47 9.04 1.98
CA SER A 194 14.76 8.34 1.98
C SER A 194 14.66 6.88 2.44
N PHE A 195 13.45 6.40 2.75
CA PHE A 195 13.15 5.09 3.35
C PHE A 195 14.06 4.73 4.52
N PHE A 196 13.79 5.23 5.72
CA PHE A 196 14.52 4.83 6.94
C PHE A 196 16.06 4.91 6.80
N PRO A 197 16.63 6.09 6.53
CA PRO A 197 18.06 6.25 6.20
C PRO A 197 19.03 5.88 7.34
N GLN A 198 18.53 5.65 8.55
CA GLN A 198 19.30 5.24 9.72
C GLN A 198 19.23 3.72 9.97
N ASN A 199 18.38 2.99 9.24
CA ASN A 199 18.18 1.56 9.42
C ASN A 199 19.09 0.79 8.47
N ILE A 200 19.62 -0.32 8.98
CA ILE A 200 20.43 -1.26 8.21
C ILE A 200 19.50 -2.31 7.62
N CYS A 201 19.43 -2.39 6.31
CA CYS A 201 18.64 -3.40 5.60
C CYS A 201 19.54 -4.46 4.97
N LEU A 202 18.96 -5.57 4.55
CA LEU A 202 19.66 -6.71 3.94
C LEU A 202 20.51 -6.27 2.74
N GLY A 203 20.02 -5.37 1.90
CA GLY A 203 20.80 -4.79 0.80
C GLY A 203 22.10 -4.12 1.26
N ASP A 204 22.05 -3.33 2.35
CA ASP A 204 23.24 -2.71 2.95
C ASP A 204 24.24 -3.75 3.45
N ILE A 205 23.73 -4.78 4.14
CA ILE A 205 24.55 -5.87 4.69
C ILE A 205 25.26 -6.62 3.56
N LEU A 206 24.54 -6.96 2.50
CA LEU A 206 25.10 -7.65 1.33
C LEU A 206 26.16 -6.78 0.64
N LYS A 207 25.85 -5.50 0.42
CA LYS A 207 26.79 -4.55 -0.22
C LYS A 207 28.07 -4.41 0.59
N ASN A 208 27.95 -4.22 1.90
CA ASN A 208 29.08 -4.12 2.84
C ASN A 208 29.88 -5.43 2.94
N SER A 209 29.25 -6.56 2.60
CA SER A 209 29.90 -7.88 2.55
C SER A 209 30.55 -8.19 1.19
N GLY A 210 30.55 -7.23 0.26
CA GLY A 210 31.20 -7.36 -1.06
C GLY A 210 30.32 -7.93 -2.17
N TYR A 211 29.01 -8.09 -1.95
CA TYR A 211 28.09 -8.54 -2.98
C TYR A 211 27.78 -7.42 -4.00
N GLN A 212 27.40 -7.85 -5.20
CA GLN A 212 26.75 -7.01 -6.19
C GLN A 212 25.23 -7.25 -6.10
N ASN A 213 24.49 -6.21 -5.77
CA ASN A 213 23.06 -6.32 -5.56
C ASN A 213 22.30 -5.93 -6.84
N TYR A 214 21.47 -6.84 -7.33
CA TYR A 214 20.64 -6.68 -8.52
C TYR A 214 19.16 -6.76 -8.13
N PHE A 215 18.35 -5.88 -8.70
CA PHE A 215 16.90 -5.95 -8.60
C PHE A 215 16.27 -5.91 -9.99
N VAL A 216 15.34 -6.82 -10.24
CA VAL A 216 14.65 -6.94 -11.54
C VAL A 216 13.15 -7.06 -11.28
N GLN A 217 12.35 -6.28 -12.01
CA GLN A 217 10.89 -6.39 -12.01
C GLN A 217 10.31 -6.08 -13.39
N GLY A 218 9.08 -6.53 -13.64
CA GLY A 218 8.36 -6.22 -14.89
C GLY A 218 7.64 -4.87 -14.92
N ALA A 219 7.72 -4.07 -13.84
CA ALA A 219 7.06 -2.77 -13.71
C ALA A 219 8.06 -1.61 -13.72
N ASN A 220 7.56 -0.37 -13.89
CA ASN A 220 8.40 0.82 -13.78
C ASN A 220 8.98 0.95 -12.37
N LEU A 221 10.30 1.18 -12.26
CA LEU A 221 11.02 1.28 -10.98
C LEU A 221 10.57 2.46 -10.10
N ARG A 222 10.01 3.52 -10.69
CA ARG A 222 9.53 4.72 -9.97
C ARG A 222 8.16 4.53 -9.34
N PHE A 223 7.47 3.44 -9.65
CA PHE A 223 6.18 3.13 -9.06
C PHE A 223 6.35 2.88 -7.55
N ALA A 224 5.55 3.57 -6.74
CA ALA A 224 5.62 3.52 -5.27
C ALA A 224 7.01 3.87 -4.67
N GLY A 225 7.88 4.58 -5.41
CA GLY A 225 9.20 4.99 -4.93
C GLY A 225 10.19 3.85 -4.67
N LYS A 226 10.00 2.68 -5.32
CA LYS A 226 10.89 1.51 -5.18
C LYS A 226 12.33 1.82 -5.54
N ASP A 227 12.56 2.61 -6.58
CA ASP A 227 13.90 3.04 -7.00
C ASP A 227 14.64 3.81 -5.90
N VAL A 228 13.94 4.70 -5.20
CA VAL A 228 14.50 5.45 -4.06
C VAL A 228 14.88 4.49 -2.93
N PHE A 229 13.97 3.61 -2.53
CA PHE A 229 14.25 2.60 -1.50
C PHE A 229 15.48 1.75 -1.83
N LEU A 230 15.49 1.13 -3.01
CA LEU A 230 16.52 0.18 -3.39
C LEU A 230 17.89 0.85 -3.53
N LYS A 231 17.95 2.05 -4.12
CA LYS A 231 19.21 2.83 -4.23
C LYS A 231 19.72 3.28 -2.86
N SER A 232 18.84 3.66 -1.94
CA SER A 232 19.22 4.00 -0.58
C SER A 232 19.81 2.83 0.20
N HIS A 233 19.42 1.59 -0.14
CA HIS A 233 19.81 0.37 0.57
C HIS A 233 20.71 -0.56 -0.25
N GLY A 234 21.74 0.00 -0.89
CA GLY A 234 22.85 -0.78 -1.43
C GLY A 234 22.56 -1.56 -2.73
N PHE A 235 21.47 -1.28 -3.45
CA PHE A 235 21.26 -1.82 -4.80
C PHE A 235 21.74 -0.85 -5.88
N ASP A 236 22.78 -1.24 -6.62
CA ASP A 236 23.33 -0.42 -7.71
C ASP A 236 22.72 -0.74 -9.08
N HIS A 237 22.23 -1.97 -9.25
CA HIS A 237 21.75 -2.48 -10.53
C HIS A 237 20.25 -2.72 -10.46
N LEU A 238 19.47 -1.82 -11.07
CA LEU A 238 18.01 -1.88 -11.07
C LEU A 238 17.49 -1.98 -12.50
N TYR A 239 16.59 -2.94 -12.73
CA TYR A 239 15.95 -3.16 -14.02
C TYR A 239 14.43 -3.23 -13.85
N GLY A 240 13.72 -2.27 -14.42
CA GLY A 240 12.28 -2.29 -14.57
C GLY A 240 11.88 -2.36 -16.04
N SER A 241 10.59 -2.11 -16.29
CA SER A 241 10.04 -2.13 -17.65
C SER A 241 10.64 -1.09 -18.62
N GLU A 242 11.34 -0.07 -18.12
CA GLU A 242 11.97 0.98 -18.96
C GLU A 242 13.46 0.72 -19.20
N GLU A 243 14.06 -0.19 -18.43
CA GLU A 243 15.48 -0.54 -18.45
C GLU A 243 15.78 -1.89 -19.12
N LEU A 244 14.73 -2.69 -19.39
CA LEU A 244 14.74 -3.98 -20.11
C LEU A 244 14.42 -3.79 -21.59
#